data_AF-A0A661PVT8-F1
#
_entry.id   AF-A0A661PVT8-F1
#
_cell.length_a   1.000
_cell.length_b   1.000
_cell.length_c   1.000
_cell.angle_alpha   90.00
_cell.angle_beta   90.00
_cell.angle_gamma   90.00
#
_symmetry.space_group_name_H-M   'P 1'
#
loop_
_entity.id
_entity.type
_entity.pdbx_description
1 polymer ?
#
loop_
_entity_poly.entity_id
_entity_poly.type
_entity_poly.pdbx_seq_one_letter_code
_entity_poly.pdbx_strand_id
1 'polypeptide(L)'
;MLSSTVFLHPASYFILGALLLPLFDRVKIAQKVILLAVPLLAFWQIHALPESFGVCHLMGFELTFGRVDKLTYVFLHVFTLMALIGAVYCLHVKETGHHIAAFLSVAGSLGTTFAGDYLTI
;
A
#
# COMPACT_ATOMS: atom_id res chain seq x y z
N MET A 1 -11.99 15.65 -19.87
CA MET A 1 -13.05 15.23 -18.92
C MET A 1 -12.37 14.44 -17.81
N LEU A 2 -12.30 14.99 -16.60
CA LEU A 2 -11.70 14.33 -15.44
C LEU A 2 -12.65 13.20 -14.97
N SER A 3 -12.44 11.98 -15.44
CA SER A 3 -13.04 10.79 -14.82
C SER A 3 -12.21 10.42 -13.59
N SER A 4 -12.23 11.29 -12.59
CA SER A 4 -11.51 11.10 -11.33
C SER A 4 -12.33 10.23 -10.39
N THR A 5 -12.44 8.94 -10.70
CA THR A 5 -12.63 7.93 -9.66
C THR A 5 -11.34 7.89 -8.86
N VAL A 6 -11.27 8.71 -7.81
CA VAL A 6 -10.18 8.67 -6.83
C VAL A 6 -10.32 7.34 -6.09
N PHE A 7 -9.79 6.28 -6.70
CA PHE A 7 -9.73 4.98 -6.08
C PHE A 7 -8.60 5.03 -5.07
N LEU A 8 -8.93 4.67 -3.84
CA LEU A 8 -7.95 4.66 -2.77
C LEU A 8 -6.89 3.61 -3.11
N HIS A 9 -5.63 4.00 -3.24
CA HIS A 9 -4.56 3.09 -3.62
C HIS A 9 -4.21 2.16 -2.44
N PRO A 10 -3.97 0.84 -2.61
CA PRO A 10 -3.65 -0.07 -1.48
C PRO A 10 -2.46 0.35 -0.63
N ALA A 11 -1.45 0.98 -1.25
CA ALA A 11 -0.33 1.60 -0.54
C ALA A 11 -0.76 2.66 0.49
N SER A 12 -1.90 3.34 0.30
CA SER A 12 -2.41 4.34 1.24
C SER A 12 -2.71 3.73 2.62
N TYR A 13 -3.17 2.48 2.70
CA TYR A 13 -3.36 1.80 3.98
C TYR A 13 -2.04 1.60 4.71
N PHE A 14 -0.96 1.31 4.00
CA PHE A 14 0.38 1.18 4.59
C PHE A 14 0.94 2.52 5.03
N ILE A 15 0.74 3.59 4.25
CA ILE A 15 1.15 4.95 4.63
C ILE A 15 0.37 5.44 5.86
N LEU A 16 -0.96 5.24 5.86
CA LEU A 16 -1.80 5.56 7.01
C LEU A 16 -1.43 4.71 8.22
N GLY A 17 -1.18 3.42 8.04
CA GLY A 17 -0.69 2.52 9.09
C GLY A 17 0.63 3.02 9.69
N ALA A 18 1.58 3.42 8.84
CA ALA A 18 2.87 3.98 9.25
C ALA A 18 2.70 5.28 10.04
N LEU A 19 1.75 6.14 9.64
CA LEU A 19 1.47 7.39 10.34
C LEU A 19 0.72 7.18 11.66
N LEU A 20 -0.17 6.18 11.74
CA LEU A 20 -0.93 5.86 12.94
C LEU A 20 -0.11 5.11 13.99
N LEU A 21 0.84 4.28 13.59
CA LEU A 21 1.73 3.52 14.48
C LEU A 21 2.35 4.37 15.62
N PRO A 22 2.97 5.55 15.39
CA PRO A 22 3.54 6.37 16.45
C PRO A 22 2.49 7.03 17.36
N LEU A 23 1.23 7.23 16.91
CA LEU A 23 0.17 7.74 17.79
C LEU A 23 -0.27 6.70 18.83
N PHE A 24 -0.15 5.41 18.50
CA PHE A 24 -0.57 4.30 19.37
C PHE A 24 0.59 3.61 20.09
N ASP A 25 1.75 4.27 20.18
CA ASP A 25 2.96 3.74 20.83
C ASP A 25 2.73 3.28 22.28
N ARG A 26 1.78 3.93 22.97
CA ARG A 26 1.43 3.60 24.36
C ARG A 26 0.44 2.44 24.47
N VAL A 27 -0.24 2.07 23.40
CA VAL A 27 -1.28 1.03 23.38
C VAL A 27 -0.82 -0.15 22.52
N LYS A 28 -0.02 -1.04 23.12
CA LYS A 28 0.59 -2.20 22.43
C LYS A 28 -0.42 -3.11 21.72
N ILE A 29 -1.64 -3.22 22.23
CA ILE A 29 -2.70 -4.03 21.59
C ILE A 29 -3.16 -3.36 20.29
N ALA A 30 -3.39 -2.04 20.30
CA ALA A 30 -3.79 -1.29 19.10
C ALA A 30 -2.70 -1.35 18.02
N GLN A 31 -1.42 -1.26 18.43
CA GLN A 31 -0.27 -1.39 17.52
C GLN A 31 -0.28 -2.75 16.78
N LYS A 32 -0.49 -3.85 17.51
CA LYS A 32 -0.58 -5.20 16.93
C LYS A 32 -1.78 -5.36 16.00
N VAL A 33 -2.92 -4.78 16.38
CA VAL A 33 -4.12 -4.78 15.54
C VAL A 33 -3.87 -4.01 14.24
N ILE A 34 -3.25 -2.84 14.29
CA ILE A 34 -2.91 -2.05 13.10
C ILE A 34 -1.93 -2.81 12.20
N LEU A 35 -0.90 -3.44 12.80
CA LEU A 35 0.10 -4.22 12.07
C LEU A 35 -0.51 -5.33 11.21
N LEU A 36 -1.54 -6.02 11.72
CA LEU A 36 -2.25 -7.08 11.00
C LEU A 36 -3.37 -6.54 10.11
N ALA A 37 -4.13 -5.55 10.58
CA ALA A 37 -5.27 -5.02 9.86
C ALA A 37 -4.86 -4.35 8.54
N VAL A 38 -3.76 -3.62 8.52
CA VAL A 38 -3.27 -2.92 7.31
C VAL A 38 -3.02 -3.88 6.14
N PRO A 39 -2.19 -4.93 6.25
CA PRO A 39 -1.97 -5.86 5.14
C PRO A 39 -3.22 -6.68 4.80
N LEU A 40 -4.09 -6.99 5.77
CA LEU A 40 -5.38 -7.66 5.50
C LEU A 40 -6.33 -6.79 4.68
N LEU A 41 -6.46 -5.51 5.03
CA LEU A 41 -7.28 -4.55 4.29
C LEU A 41 -6.72 -4.32 2.88
N ALA A 42 -5.39 -4.20 2.75
CA ALA A 42 -4.75 -4.09 1.45
C ALA A 42 -4.98 -5.34 0.59
N PHE A 43 -4.89 -6.54 1.17
CA PHE A 43 -5.17 -7.80 0.47
C PHE A 43 -6.61 -7.86 -0.03
N TRP A 44 -7.59 -7.51 0.80
CA TRP A 44 -8.98 -7.44 0.37
C TRP A 44 -9.16 -6.41 -0.75
N GLN A 45 -8.56 -5.24 -0.62
CA GLN A 45 -8.71 -4.17 -1.59
C GLN A 45 -8.18 -4.57 -2.98
N ILE A 46 -7.16 -5.43 -3.06
CA ILE A 46 -6.64 -5.91 -4.36
C ILE A 46 -7.76 -6.52 -5.21
N HIS A 47 -8.71 -7.25 -4.61
CA HIS A 47 -9.84 -7.84 -5.34
C HIS A 47 -10.89 -6.83 -5.82
N ALA A 48 -10.91 -5.63 -5.24
CA ALA A 48 -11.82 -4.55 -5.59
C ALA A 48 -11.19 -3.53 -6.55
N LEU A 49 -9.99 -3.78 -7.06
CA LEU A 49 -9.28 -2.84 -7.94
C LEU A 49 -9.91 -2.78 -9.34
N PRO A 50 -10.17 -1.57 -9.88
CA PRO A 50 -10.50 -1.39 -11.28
C PRO A 50 -9.28 -1.62 -12.18
N GLU A 51 -9.49 -1.86 -13.48
CA GLU A 51 -8.40 -2.12 -14.45
C GLU A 51 -7.39 -0.96 -14.57
N SER A 52 -7.86 0.28 -14.44
CA SER A 52 -7.00 1.46 -14.35
C SER A 52 -7.65 2.56 -13.51
N PHE A 53 -6.83 3.30 -12.77
CA PHE A 53 -7.28 4.45 -11.97
C PHE A 53 -6.20 5.54 -11.93
N GLY A 54 -6.63 6.79 -11.75
CA GLY A 54 -5.72 7.94 -11.70
C GLY A 54 -4.99 8.16 -13.02
N VAL A 55 -5.71 8.28 -14.13
CA VAL A 55 -5.12 8.68 -15.42
C VAL A 55 -5.17 10.20 -15.52
N CYS A 56 -4.00 10.82 -15.60
CA CYS A 56 -3.84 12.27 -15.71
C CYS A 56 -3.03 12.62 -16.95
N HIS A 57 -3.51 13.55 -17.76
CA HIS A 57 -2.72 14.12 -18.84
C HIS A 57 -1.94 15.33 -18.34
N LEU A 58 -0.61 15.24 -18.33
CA LEU A 58 0.27 16.36 -17.96
C LEU A 58 1.24 16.63 -19.11
N MET A 59 1.27 17.88 -19.58
CA MET A 59 2.25 18.34 -20.60
C MET A 59 2.31 17.46 -21.87
N GLY A 60 1.19 16.82 -22.25
CA GLY A 60 1.11 15.92 -23.41
C GLY A 60 1.43 14.45 -23.12
N PHE A 61 1.83 14.10 -21.90
CA PHE A 61 2.03 12.73 -21.45
C PHE A 61 0.78 12.19 -20.74
N GLU A 62 0.40 10.95 -21.03
CA GLU A 62 -0.51 10.18 -20.17
C GLU A 62 0.28 9.67 -18.98
N LEU A 63 -0.08 10.10 -17.77
CA LEU A 63 0.41 9.52 -16.52
C LEU A 63 -0.66 8.61 -15.96
N THR A 64 -0.33 7.32 -15.88
CA THR A 64 -1.18 6.33 -15.23
C THR A 64 -0.62 6.04 -13.84
N PHE A 65 -1.32 6.54 -12.81
CA PHE A 65 -0.94 6.33 -11.41
C PHE A 65 -1.33 4.95 -10.87
N GLY A 66 -2.25 4.24 -11.54
CA GLY A 66 -2.72 2.93 -11.11
C GLY A 66 -3.09 2.04 -12.28
N ARG A 67 -2.09 1.43 -12.92
CA ARG A 67 -2.30 0.42 -13.98
C ARG A 67 -2.40 -0.97 -13.35
N VAL A 68 -3.52 -1.65 -13.57
CA VAL A 68 -3.80 -2.96 -12.96
C VAL A 68 -3.82 -4.03 -14.05
N ASP A 69 -2.63 -4.53 -14.39
CA ASP A 69 -2.47 -5.64 -15.33
C ASP A 69 -2.42 -6.99 -14.60
N LYS A 70 -2.49 -8.09 -15.35
CA LYS A 70 -2.29 -9.45 -14.81
C LYS A 70 -0.98 -9.60 -14.06
N LEU A 71 0.09 -8.93 -14.52
CA LEU A 71 1.40 -8.95 -13.86
C LEU A 71 1.39 -8.16 -12.55
N THR A 72 0.82 -6.94 -12.57
CA THR A 72 0.60 -6.12 -11.38
C THR A 72 -0.14 -6.92 -10.31
N TYR A 73 -1.23 -7.61 -10.69
CA TYR A 73 -2.02 -8.44 -9.78
C TYR A 73 -1.19 -9.49 -9.02
N VAL A 74 -0.26 -10.18 -9.71
CA VAL A 74 0.62 -11.18 -9.10
C VAL A 74 1.57 -10.51 -8.10
N PHE A 75 2.21 -9.40 -8.49
CA PHE A 75 3.12 -8.68 -7.59
C PHE A 75 2.41 -8.11 -6.36
N LEU A 76 1.21 -7.57 -6.52
CA LEU A 76 0.40 -7.07 -5.41
C LEU A 76 0.09 -8.16 -4.38
N HIS A 77 -0.26 -9.36 -4.84
CA HIS A 77 -0.49 -10.51 -3.96
C HIS A 77 0.79 -10.92 -3.23
N VAL A 78 1.93 -10.99 -3.94
CA VAL A 78 3.22 -11.35 -3.32
C VAL A 78 3.62 -10.33 -2.27
N PHE A 79 3.56 -9.03 -2.57
CA PHE A 79 3.95 -7.98 -1.62
C PHE A 79 3.01 -7.88 -0.42
N THR A 80 1.69 -8.00 -0.62
CA THR A 80 0.75 -8.00 0.52
C THR A 80 0.89 -9.25 1.38
N LEU A 81 1.13 -10.41 0.79
CA LEU A 81 1.40 -11.65 1.54
C LEU A 81 2.71 -11.55 2.33
N MET A 82 3.78 -11.04 1.71
CA MET A 82 5.05 -10.80 2.40
C MET A 82 4.89 -9.79 3.54
N ALA A 83 4.11 -8.74 3.34
CA ALA A 83 3.82 -7.75 4.37
C ALA A 83 3.02 -8.35 5.54
N LEU A 84 2.06 -9.23 5.25
CA LEU A 84 1.29 -9.95 6.27
C LEU A 84 2.18 -10.88 7.11
N ILE A 85 3.03 -11.67 6.46
CA ILE A 85 3.99 -12.56 7.14
C ILE A 85 4.98 -11.74 7.98
N GLY A 86 5.51 -10.67 7.40
CA GLY A 86 6.41 -9.74 8.09
C GLY A 86 5.74 -9.09 9.31
N ALA A 87 4.49 -8.66 9.19
CA ALA A 87 3.73 -8.10 10.29
C ALA A 87 3.54 -9.10 11.44
N VAL A 88 3.18 -10.36 11.12
CA VAL A 88 3.03 -11.44 12.11
C VAL A 88 4.36 -11.72 12.83
N TYR A 89 5.47 -11.80 12.10
CA TYR A 89 6.78 -12.04 12.69
C TYR A 89 7.21 -10.89 13.62
N CYS A 90 7.02 -9.66 13.14
CA CYS A 90 7.41 -8.45 13.84
C CYS A 90 6.52 -8.14 15.07
N LEU A 91 5.41 -8.86 15.33
CA LEU A 91 4.58 -8.68 16.54
C LEU A 91 5.36 -8.75 17.87
N HIS A 92 6.54 -9.39 17.86
CA HIS A 92 7.43 -9.50 19.01
C HIS A 92 8.43 -8.33 19.13
N VAL A 93 8.63 -7.58 18.06
CA VAL A 93 9.53 -6.42 17.99
C VAL A 93 8.87 -5.22 18.66
N LYS A 94 9.52 -4.69 19.68
CA LYS A 94 9.00 -3.57 20.50
C LYS A 94 9.26 -2.20 19.89
N GLU A 95 10.19 -2.09 18.94
CA GLU A 95 10.54 -0.80 18.34
C GLU A 95 9.59 -0.43 17.20
N THR A 96 8.87 0.67 17.39
CA THR A 96 7.91 1.19 16.43
C THR A 96 8.57 1.76 15.17
N GLY A 97 9.82 2.21 15.27
CA GLY A 97 10.59 2.66 14.11
C GLY A 97 10.74 1.57 13.03
N HIS A 98 10.98 0.32 13.43
CA HIS A 98 11.07 -0.79 12.49
C HIS A 98 9.74 -1.07 11.78
N HIS A 99 8.62 -0.96 12.51
CA HIS A 99 7.28 -1.14 11.96
C HIS A 99 6.94 -0.06 10.93
N ILE A 100 7.25 1.21 11.24
CA ILE A 100 7.03 2.34 10.33
C ILE A 100 7.87 2.19 9.06
N ALA A 101 9.17 1.89 9.21
CA ALA A 101 10.08 1.71 8.07
C ALA A 101 9.64 0.54 7.17
N ALA A 102 9.24 -0.58 7.77
CA ALA A 102 8.72 -1.73 7.02
C ALA A 102 7.45 -1.34 6.24
N PHE A 103 6.50 -0.65 6.87
CA PHE A 103 5.25 -0.24 6.21
C PHE A 103 5.49 0.75 5.08
N LEU A 104 6.37 1.75 5.28
CA LEU A 104 6.70 2.71 4.24
C LEU A 104 7.43 2.04 3.06
N SER A 105 8.27 1.04 3.34
CA SER A 105 8.95 0.27 2.31
C SER A 105 7.96 -0.53 1.46
N VAL A 106 7.01 -1.22 2.11
CA VAL A 106 5.93 -1.93 1.41
C VAL A 106 5.04 -0.96 0.64
N ALA A 107 4.72 0.20 1.21
CA ALA A 107 3.96 1.24 0.51
C ALA A 107 4.65 1.70 -0.77
N GLY A 108 5.97 1.91 -0.70
CA GLY A 108 6.80 2.24 -1.86
C GLY A 108 6.75 1.15 -2.92
N SER A 109 7.00 -0.11 -2.54
CA SER A 109 6.96 -1.25 -3.48
C SER A 109 5.59 -1.42 -4.14
N LEU A 110 4.50 -1.24 -3.39
CA LEU A 110 3.16 -1.25 -3.95
C LEU A 110 2.96 -0.09 -4.93
N GLY A 111 3.34 1.14 -4.56
CA GLY A 111 3.26 2.32 -5.43
C GLY A 111 3.98 2.13 -6.76
N THR A 112 5.23 1.67 -6.74
CA THR A 112 6.02 1.41 -7.96
C THR A 112 5.43 0.29 -8.82
N THR A 113 4.72 -0.67 -8.21
CA THR A 113 4.07 -1.76 -8.94
C THR A 113 2.84 -1.27 -9.73
N PHE A 114 2.14 -0.27 -9.20
CA PHE A 114 0.99 0.36 -9.84
C PHE A 114 1.36 1.44 -10.87
N ALA A 115 2.59 1.95 -10.83
CA ALA A 115 3.09 2.91 -11.80
C ALA A 115 3.01 2.36 -13.22
N GLY A 116 2.17 2.98 -14.06
CA GLY A 116 2.01 2.58 -15.45
C GLY A 116 3.13 3.06 -16.37
N ASP A 117 3.90 4.08 -15.94
CA ASP A 117 4.82 4.84 -16.79
C ASP A 117 6.12 5.17 -16.03
N TYR A 118 7.21 5.45 -16.76
CA TYR A 118 8.52 5.80 -16.15
C TYR A 118 8.50 7.07 -15.29
N LEU A 119 7.50 7.94 -15.46
CA LEU A 119 7.33 9.16 -14.67
C LEU A 119 6.61 8.91 -13.34
N THR A 120 5.84 7.82 -13.23
CA THR A 120 5.07 7.50 -12.03
C THR A 120 5.76 6.49 -11.11
N ILE A 121 6.85 5.85 -11.58
CA ILE A 121 7.65 4.87 -10.83
C ILE A 121 8.63 5.53 -9.84
#